data_AF-A0A8J8FQW2-F1
#
_entry.id   AF-A0A8J8FQW2-F1
#
_cell.length_a   1.000
_cell.length_b   1.000
_cell.length_c   1.000
_cell.angle_alpha   90.00
_cell.angle_beta   90.00
_cell.angle_gamma   90.00
#
_symmetry.space_group_name_H-M   'P 1'
#
loop_
_entity.id
_entity.type
_entity.pdbx_description
1 polymer ?
#
loop_
_entity_poly.entity_id
_entity_poly.type
_entity_poly.pdbx_seq_one_letter_code
_entity_poly.pdbx_strand_id
1 'polypeptide(L)'
;MNKLRLFFVLCIAISTGLLSGCAKYYALTTEYVAENSSETLAEVVSTPNYKRILSSIKTVAVQAPDYCIDETKTQKDGTRAESTILKTECGIEMGEIERGWAKFGYEVLSWKVLIHTQKSFNLSPREAAKKLGADAILLVNSTERGEVHAGADARWERRYFESNKHGNQAGSAYVDSMKERQFIRLLGGQERKLFSKSRLSVTINTSVVLVSTGKAVWFYEWTHAEKKQVQTKGNLHVICEKDYCRPAPKLVDSQRATHLSSGNSEALSTQKTPHSQRRAIHTRLMKEVINDMVNKFSSGTA
;
A
#
# COMPACT_ATOMS: atom_id res chain seq x y z
N MET A 1 -43.39 -9.35 -76.85
CA MET A 1 -42.12 -9.26 -76.11
C MET A 1 -42.31 -8.59 -74.74
N ASN A 2 -42.97 -9.23 -73.76
CA ASN A 2 -43.20 -8.60 -72.44
C ASN A 2 -43.32 -9.60 -71.25
N LYS A 3 -42.66 -10.77 -71.32
CA LYS A 3 -42.65 -11.74 -70.20
C LYS A 3 -41.25 -12.09 -69.66
N LEU A 4 -40.19 -11.51 -70.21
CA LEU A 4 -38.80 -11.87 -69.88
C LEU A 4 -38.10 -10.90 -68.90
N ARG A 5 -38.79 -9.85 -68.41
CA ARG A 5 -38.21 -8.88 -67.46
C ARG A 5 -38.62 -9.09 -66.00
N LEU A 6 -39.60 -9.95 -65.72
CA LEU A 6 -40.13 -10.12 -64.35
C LEU A 6 -39.35 -11.15 -63.52
N PHE A 7 -38.58 -12.05 -64.15
CA PHE A 7 -37.85 -13.10 -63.42
C PHE A 7 -36.46 -12.67 -62.93
N PHE A 8 -35.89 -11.59 -63.45
CA PHE A 8 -34.53 -11.15 -63.05
C PHE A 8 -34.51 -10.27 -61.80
N VAL A 9 -35.64 -9.64 -61.45
CA VAL A 9 -35.74 -8.78 -60.25
C VAL A 9 -36.05 -9.60 -58.99
N LEU A 10 -36.64 -10.78 -59.12
CA LEU A 10 -36.96 -11.64 -57.97
C LEU A 10 -35.74 -12.41 -57.41
N CYS A 11 -34.70 -12.64 -58.22
CA CYS A 11 -33.48 -13.33 -57.76
C CYS A 11 -32.45 -12.41 -57.07
N ILE A 12 -32.55 -11.10 -57.21
CA ILE A 12 -31.62 -10.14 -56.57
C ILE A 12 -32.13 -9.71 -55.17
N ALA A 13 -33.41 -9.91 -54.87
CA ALA A 13 -33.99 -9.57 -53.56
C ALA A 13 -33.81 -10.65 -52.47
N ILE A 14 -33.26 -11.83 -52.79
CA ILE A 14 -33.12 -12.96 -51.85
C ILE A 14 -31.66 -13.19 -51.41
N SER A 15 -30.67 -12.49 -51.98
CA SER A 15 -29.24 -12.75 -51.70
C SER A 15 -28.55 -11.81 -50.70
N THR A 16 -29.23 -10.78 -50.18
CA THR A 16 -28.64 -9.83 -49.20
C THR A 16 -29.03 -10.11 -47.74
N GLY A 17 -29.42 -11.33 -47.40
CA GLY A 17 -29.94 -11.70 -46.07
C GLY A 17 -28.98 -12.46 -45.14
N LEU A 18 -27.77 -12.86 -45.56
CA LEU A 18 -26.97 -13.86 -44.81
C LEU A 18 -25.48 -13.51 -44.66
N LEU A 19 -25.14 -12.26 -44.38
CA LEU A 19 -23.81 -11.90 -43.86
C LEU A 19 -23.85 -10.96 -42.65
N SER A 20 -24.94 -10.96 -41.87
CA SER A 20 -24.86 -10.47 -40.49
C SER A 20 -24.15 -11.52 -39.64
N GLY A 21 -22.81 -11.53 -39.68
CA GLY A 21 -22.02 -12.25 -38.70
C GLY A 21 -22.51 -11.84 -37.31
N CYS A 22 -23.08 -12.78 -36.56
CA CYS A 22 -23.65 -12.51 -35.25
C CYS A 22 -22.50 -12.14 -34.30
N ALA A 23 -22.27 -10.84 -34.14
CA ALA A 23 -21.35 -10.34 -33.14
C ALA A 23 -21.90 -10.67 -31.76
N LYS A 24 -21.08 -11.29 -30.92
CA LYS A 24 -21.42 -11.59 -29.52
C LYS A 24 -20.76 -10.56 -28.61
N TYR A 25 -21.47 -10.17 -27.56
CA TYR A 25 -21.00 -9.19 -26.60
C TYR A 25 -20.75 -9.84 -25.25
N TYR A 26 -19.68 -9.42 -24.58
CA TYR A 26 -19.28 -9.95 -23.28
C TYR A 26 -18.96 -8.80 -22.32
N ALA A 27 -19.36 -8.98 -21.07
CA ALA A 27 -18.91 -8.16 -19.95
C ALA A 27 -17.87 -8.95 -19.15
N LEU A 28 -16.65 -8.41 -19.09
CA LEU A 28 -15.53 -9.01 -18.39
C LEU A 28 -15.33 -8.25 -17.08
N THR A 29 -15.20 -8.97 -15.98
CA THR A 29 -14.84 -8.40 -14.69
C THR A 29 -13.51 -8.99 -14.24
N THR A 30 -12.59 -8.16 -13.77
CA THR A 30 -11.30 -8.59 -13.20
C THR A 30 -11.12 -7.99 -11.81
N GLU A 31 -10.66 -8.80 -10.87
CA GLU A 31 -10.42 -8.43 -9.49
C GLU A 31 -9.09 -8.99 -9.01
N TYR A 32 -8.30 -8.15 -8.32
CA TYR A 32 -7.07 -8.59 -7.68
C TYR A 32 -7.37 -9.15 -6.30
N VAL A 33 -7.28 -10.47 -6.17
CA VAL A 33 -7.45 -11.17 -4.90
C VAL A 33 -6.06 -11.51 -4.39
N ALA A 34 -5.64 -10.80 -3.35
CA ALA A 34 -4.44 -11.12 -2.59
C ALA A 34 -4.89 -11.61 -1.22
N GLU A 35 -4.38 -12.77 -0.82
CA GLU A 35 -4.48 -13.22 0.56
C GLU A 35 -3.83 -12.14 1.44
N ASN A 36 -4.57 -11.75 2.48
CA ASN A 36 -4.10 -10.76 3.41
C ASN A 36 -2.85 -11.35 4.08
N SER A 37 -1.65 -10.87 3.73
CA SER A 37 -0.67 -10.69 4.79
C SER A 37 -1.32 -9.66 5.71
N SER A 38 -1.97 -10.17 6.75
CA SER A 38 -2.76 -9.38 7.69
C SER A 38 -1.93 -8.17 8.09
N GLU A 39 -2.56 -7.00 8.12
CA GLU A 39 -2.01 -5.87 8.87
C GLU A 39 -1.70 -6.39 10.27
N THR A 40 -0.42 -6.61 10.57
CA THR A 40 -0.02 -7.18 11.84
C THR A 40 -0.32 -6.12 12.88
N LEU A 41 -0.99 -6.50 13.97
CA LEU A 41 -1.14 -5.59 15.10
C LEU A 41 0.24 -5.40 15.74
N ALA A 42 0.43 -4.27 16.42
CA ALA A 42 1.62 -4.06 17.21
C ALA A 42 1.72 -5.14 18.29
N GLU A 43 2.87 -5.80 18.38
CA GLU A 43 3.21 -6.69 19.47
C GLU A 43 3.76 -5.86 20.61
N VAL A 44 3.13 -5.99 21.79
CA VAL A 44 3.58 -5.33 23.00
C VAL A 44 3.72 -6.34 24.11
N VAL A 45 4.92 -6.38 24.69
CA VAL A 45 5.23 -7.24 25.83
C VAL A 45 5.65 -6.34 26.97
N SER A 46 5.05 -6.54 28.15
CA SER A 46 5.42 -5.80 29.35
C SER A 46 5.66 -6.72 30.53
N THR A 47 6.59 -6.32 31.38
CA THR A 47 6.85 -7.06 32.63
C THR A 47 5.70 -6.84 33.62
N PRO A 48 5.44 -7.78 34.56
CA PRO A 48 4.38 -7.62 35.56
C PRO A 48 4.49 -6.34 36.40
N ASN A 49 5.71 -5.84 36.60
CA ASN A 49 5.94 -4.64 37.39
C ASN A 49 5.66 -3.33 36.63
N TYR A 50 5.59 -3.37 35.30
CA TYR A 50 5.54 -2.20 34.43
C TYR A 50 4.44 -1.20 34.81
N LYS A 51 3.21 -1.66 35.02
CA LYS A 51 2.08 -0.78 35.37
C LYS A 51 2.30 -0.01 36.68
N ARG A 52 3.01 -0.60 37.65
CA ARG A 52 3.27 0.04 38.95
C ARG A 52 4.31 1.14 38.88
N ILE A 53 5.23 1.05 37.93
CA ILE A 53 6.35 1.99 37.76
C ILE A 53 6.08 3.03 36.67
N LEU A 54 5.07 2.84 35.82
CA LEU A 54 4.78 3.73 34.71
C LEU A 54 4.55 5.18 35.18
N SER A 55 3.82 5.37 36.28
CA SER A 55 3.53 6.70 36.83
C SER A 55 4.77 7.43 37.35
N SER A 56 5.85 6.72 37.71
CA SER A 56 7.10 7.30 38.17
C SER A 56 8.06 7.67 37.05
N ILE A 57 7.82 7.25 35.81
CA ILE A 57 8.66 7.62 34.66
C ILE A 57 8.18 8.98 34.14
N LYS A 58 9.02 10.02 34.26
CA LYS A 58 8.77 11.37 33.76
C LYS A 58 9.76 11.77 32.68
N THR A 59 11.02 11.39 32.85
CA THR A 59 12.11 11.75 31.95
C THR A 59 12.61 10.52 31.21
N VAL A 60 12.60 10.56 29.88
CA VAL A 60 12.99 9.45 29.01
C VAL A 60 14.15 9.87 28.12
N ALA A 61 15.24 9.11 28.18
CA ALA A 61 16.34 9.25 27.25
C ALA A 61 16.11 8.38 26.02
N VAL A 62 16.36 8.92 24.83
CA VAL A 62 16.22 8.18 23.59
C VAL A 62 17.58 7.72 23.10
N GLN A 63 17.77 6.41 22.93
CA GLN A 63 18.96 5.82 22.35
C GLN A 63 18.66 5.38 20.93
N ALA A 64 19.41 5.94 19.97
CA ALA A 64 19.34 5.53 18.57
C ALA A 64 19.94 4.13 18.38
N PRO A 65 19.50 3.39 17.34
CA PRO A 65 20.17 2.16 16.93
C PRO A 65 21.57 2.48 16.40
N ASP A 66 22.44 1.47 16.33
CA ASP A 66 23.77 1.62 15.74
C ASP A 66 23.69 1.98 14.24
N TYR A 67 22.59 1.59 13.57
CA TYR A 67 22.29 1.90 12.18
C TYR A 67 20.82 2.28 12.02
N CYS A 68 20.54 3.35 11.27
CA CYS A 68 19.18 3.73 10.91
C CYS A 68 18.86 3.38 9.47
N ILE A 69 17.91 2.47 9.33
CA ILE A 69 17.22 2.10 8.10
C ILE A 69 18.01 1.14 7.21
N ASP A 70 17.60 -0.12 7.27
CA ASP A 70 17.77 -1.07 6.17
C ASP A 70 16.59 -0.89 5.19
N GLU A 71 16.89 -0.57 3.93
CA GLU A 71 15.89 -0.68 2.86
C GLU A 71 15.74 -2.17 2.50
N THR A 72 14.92 -2.89 3.26
CA THR A 72 14.64 -4.31 3.00
C THR A 72 13.55 -4.45 1.94
N LYS A 73 13.87 -5.12 0.83
CA LYS A 73 12.87 -5.65 -0.10
C LYS A 73 12.50 -7.05 0.38
N THR A 74 11.25 -7.31 0.73
CA THR A 74 10.81 -8.65 1.09
C THR A 74 10.66 -9.48 -0.19
N GLN A 75 11.41 -10.57 -0.35
CA GLN A 75 11.19 -11.50 -1.47
C GLN A 75 9.96 -12.39 -1.22
N LYS A 76 9.36 -12.88 -2.30
CA LYS A 76 8.11 -13.66 -2.33
C LYS A 76 8.08 -14.93 -1.46
N ASP A 77 9.23 -15.39 -0.97
CA ASP A 77 9.37 -16.70 -0.32
C ASP A 77 9.72 -16.63 1.19
N GLY A 78 9.47 -15.49 1.85
CA GLY A 78 9.63 -15.38 3.31
C GLY A 78 11.09 -15.33 3.81
N THR A 79 12.07 -15.38 2.91
CA THR A 79 13.49 -15.13 3.22
C THR A 79 13.86 -13.66 2.99
N ARG A 80 14.57 -13.10 3.96
CA ARG A 80 15.08 -11.71 3.95
C ARG A 80 16.09 -11.59 2.80
N ALA A 81 15.77 -10.79 1.78
CA ALA A 81 16.72 -10.53 0.69
C ALA A 81 17.88 -9.67 1.20
N GLU A 82 19.11 -9.93 0.73
CA GLU A 82 20.30 -9.12 1.02
C GLU A 82 20.02 -7.65 0.67
N SER A 83 19.95 -6.82 1.71
CA SER A 83 19.70 -5.39 1.63
C SER A 83 20.90 -4.68 1.02
N THR A 84 20.67 -3.82 0.03
CA THR A 84 21.64 -2.78 -0.32
C THR A 84 21.65 -1.78 0.82
N ILE A 85 22.65 -1.83 1.70
CA ILE A 85 22.75 -1.00 2.91
C ILE A 85 23.06 0.45 2.52
N LEU A 86 22.04 1.20 2.12
CA LEU A 86 22.08 2.65 2.00
C LEU A 86 21.90 3.24 3.40
N LYS A 87 23.03 3.44 4.10
CA LYS A 87 23.07 4.07 5.42
C LYS A 87 22.50 5.49 5.32
N THR A 88 21.36 5.76 5.95
CA THR A 88 20.76 7.10 5.97
C THR A 88 20.78 7.70 7.38
N GLU A 89 20.77 9.02 7.47
CA GLU A 89 20.85 9.75 8.73
C GLU A 89 19.58 9.52 9.58
N CYS A 90 19.75 8.96 10.77
CA CYS A 90 18.72 8.75 11.81
C CYS A 90 17.93 10.02 12.23
N GLY A 91 18.39 11.20 11.83
CA GLY A 91 18.01 12.45 12.49
C GLY A 91 16.52 12.77 12.40
N ILE A 92 15.85 12.37 11.33
CA ILE A 92 14.43 12.66 11.12
C ILE A 92 13.57 11.74 11.96
N GLU A 93 13.83 10.43 11.91
CA GLU A 93 13.10 9.39 12.63
C GLU A 93 13.22 9.60 14.14
N MET A 94 14.45 9.77 14.62
CA MET A 94 14.71 9.99 16.03
C MET A 94 14.07 11.30 16.52
N GLY A 95 14.06 12.34 15.69
CA GLY A 95 13.35 13.58 16.01
C GLY A 95 11.83 13.42 16.07
N GLU A 96 11.24 12.55 15.23
CA GLU A 96 9.81 12.22 15.35
C GLU A 96 9.51 11.38 16.60
N ILE A 97 10.42 10.45 16.97
CA ILE A 97 10.30 9.70 18.23
C ILE A 97 10.31 10.67 19.41
N GLU A 98 11.32 11.54 19.51
CA GLU A 98 11.42 12.54 20.58
C GLU A 98 10.15 13.41 20.68
N ARG A 99 9.64 13.90 19.53
CA ARG A 99 8.37 14.65 19.49
C ARG A 99 7.18 13.82 19.95
N GLY A 100 7.13 12.55 19.57
CA GLY A 100 6.10 11.61 19.99
C GLY A 100 6.03 11.51 21.51
N TRP A 101 7.16 11.25 22.16
CA TRP A 101 7.25 11.18 23.63
C TRP A 101 6.88 12.51 24.31
N ALA A 102 7.39 13.64 23.79
CA ALA A 102 7.08 14.95 24.32
C ALA A 102 5.57 15.29 24.24
N LYS A 103 4.90 14.89 23.14
CA LYS A 103 3.45 15.09 22.96
C LYS A 103 2.60 14.38 24.02
N PHE A 104 3.10 13.28 24.58
CA PHE A 104 2.45 12.53 25.65
C PHE A 104 2.87 12.97 27.07
N GLY A 105 3.61 14.09 27.18
CA GLY A 105 3.93 14.72 28.46
C GLY A 105 5.20 14.24 29.14
N TYR A 106 6.06 13.49 28.43
CA TYR A 106 7.38 13.11 28.94
C TYR A 106 8.41 14.22 28.68
N GLU A 107 9.34 14.38 29.61
CA GLU A 107 10.56 15.15 29.36
C GLU A 107 11.54 14.27 28.58
N VAL A 108 11.97 14.72 27.41
CA VAL A 108 12.77 13.90 26.51
C VAL A 108 14.21 14.39 26.47
N LEU A 109 15.14 13.53 26.86
CA LEU A 109 16.57 13.76 26.68
C LEU A 109 16.97 13.33 25.28
N SER A 110 17.45 14.30 24.49
CA SER A 110 17.73 14.06 23.07
C SER A 110 18.80 13.00 22.85
N TRP A 111 18.61 12.18 21.82
CA TRP A 111 19.55 11.13 21.43
C TRP A 111 20.95 11.67 21.16
N LYS A 112 21.05 12.89 20.61
CA LYS A 112 22.36 13.54 20.36
C LYS A 112 23.07 13.91 21.66
N VAL A 113 22.32 14.40 22.66
CA VAL A 113 22.87 14.76 23.98
C VAL A 113 23.34 13.50 24.71
N LEU A 114 22.56 12.43 24.63
CA LEU A 114 22.90 11.14 25.22
C LEU A 114 24.19 10.58 24.61
N ILE A 115 24.29 10.53 23.27
CA ILE A 115 25.50 10.05 22.57
C ILE A 115 26.71 10.95 22.86
N HIS A 116 26.53 12.26 22.87
CA HIS A 116 27.61 13.19 23.21
C HIS A 116 28.12 12.92 24.64
N THR A 117 27.22 12.72 25.60
CA THR A 117 27.59 12.44 26.99
C THR A 117 28.31 11.10 27.14
N GLN A 118 27.86 10.05 26.43
CA GLN A 118 28.55 8.77 26.38
C GLN A 118 30.00 8.92 25.91
N LYS A 119 30.21 9.64 24.80
CA LYS A 119 31.54 9.84 24.21
C LYS A 119 32.44 10.71 25.07
N SER A 120 31.92 11.84 25.55
CA SER A 120 32.71 12.83 26.32
C SER A 120 33.18 12.28 27.67
N PHE A 121 32.43 11.35 28.27
CA PHE A 121 32.73 10.80 29.59
C PHE A 121 33.08 9.29 29.58
N ASN A 122 33.16 8.67 28.39
CA ASN A 122 33.34 7.23 28.21
C ASN A 122 32.37 6.39 29.07
N LEU A 123 31.08 6.73 29.01
CA LEU A 123 30.02 6.12 29.80
C LEU A 123 29.19 5.16 28.94
N SER A 124 28.65 4.11 29.55
CA SER A 124 27.59 3.32 28.93
C SER A 124 26.32 4.17 28.73
N PRO A 125 25.41 3.79 27.81
CA PRO A 125 24.15 4.50 27.59
C PRO A 125 23.35 4.73 28.87
N ARG A 126 23.36 3.75 29.78
CA ARG A 126 22.66 3.83 31.07
C ARG A 126 23.30 4.81 32.03
N GLU A 127 24.63 4.83 32.10
CA GLU A 127 25.34 5.78 32.97
C GLU A 127 25.21 7.21 32.45
N ALA A 128 25.26 7.41 31.14
CA ALA A 128 24.98 8.70 30.53
C ALA A 128 23.54 9.16 30.80
N ALA A 129 22.55 8.29 30.62
CA ALA A 129 21.14 8.61 30.93
C ALA A 129 20.96 8.93 32.42
N LYS A 130 21.59 8.17 33.32
CA LYS A 130 21.59 8.44 34.76
C LYS A 130 22.20 9.79 35.09
N LYS A 131 23.33 10.12 34.47
CA LYS A 131 24.01 11.42 34.65
C LYS A 131 23.15 12.59 34.18
N LEU A 132 22.32 12.37 33.16
CA LEU A 132 21.39 13.36 32.62
C LEU A 132 20.03 13.40 33.34
N GLY A 133 19.83 12.56 34.36
CA GLY A 133 18.59 12.53 35.15
C GLY A 133 17.42 11.81 34.50
N ALA A 134 17.65 10.87 33.57
CA ALA A 134 16.57 10.08 32.99
C ALA A 134 16.06 9.00 33.97
N ASP A 135 14.76 8.74 33.95
CA ASP A 135 14.12 7.63 34.67
C ASP A 135 14.20 6.33 33.87
N ALA A 136 14.08 6.46 32.54
CA ALA A 136 14.08 5.35 31.61
C ALA A 136 14.84 5.69 30.31
N ILE A 137 15.24 4.64 29.59
CA ILE A 137 15.86 4.72 28.28
C ILE A 137 14.97 3.99 27.30
N LEU A 138 14.56 4.66 26.24
CA LEU A 138 14.01 4.03 25.05
C LEU A 138 15.18 3.57 24.17
N LEU A 139 15.40 2.26 24.11
CA LEU A 139 16.32 1.64 23.18
C LEU A 139 15.58 1.40 21.86
N VAL A 140 15.92 2.17 20.83
CA VAL A 140 15.45 1.93 19.48
C VAL A 140 16.37 0.87 18.87
N ASN A 141 15.87 -0.35 18.69
CA ASN A 141 16.67 -1.49 18.23
C ASN A 141 16.76 -1.48 16.70
N SER A 142 15.66 -1.22 16.02
CA SER A 142 15.64 -1.03 14.58
C SER A 142 14.51 -0.10 14.13
N THR A 143 14.76 0.59 13.01
CA THR A 143 13.75 1.32 12.25
C THR A 143 13.94 0.95 10.79
N GLU A 144 12.96 0.30 10.17
CA GLU A 144 13.08 -0.21 8.80
C GLU A 144 12.00 0.43 7.90
N ARG A 145 12.36 0.66 6.63
CA ARG A 145 11.41 1.06 5.59
C ARG A 145 11.36 -0.07 4.57
N GLY A 146 10.16 -0.58 4.32
CA GLY A 146 9.96 -1.76 3.51
C GLY A 146 8.90 -1.59 2.44
N GLU A 147 8.76 -2.67 1.67
CA GLU A 147 7.70 -2.89 0.72
C GLU A 147 7.04 -4.24 1.04
N VAL A 148 5.75 -4.25 1.37
CA VAL A 148 4.97 -5.47 1.51
C VAL A 148 4.40 -5.84 0.15
N HIS A 149 4.77 -7.03 -0.31
CA HIS A 149 4.21 -7.63 -1.51
C HIS A 149 2.96 -8.43 -1.16
N ALA A 150 2.08 -8.61 -2.16
CA ALA A 150 0.97 -9.53 -2.05
C ALA A 150 1.52 -10.96 -1.86
N GLY A 151 0.91 -11.74 -0.96
CA GLY A 151 1.34 -13.11 -0.63
C GLY A 151 1.35 -14.06 -1.82
N ALA A 152 1.87 -15.29 -1.62
CA ALA A 152 2.06 -16.28 -2.68
C ALA A 152 0.77 -16.60 -3.47
N ASP A 153 -0.40 -16.52 -2.82
CA ASP A 153 -1.71 -16.83 -3.39
C ASP A 153 -2.38 -15.64 -4.10
N ALA A 154 -1.65 -14.54 -4.29
CA ALA A 154 -2.18 -13.38 -4.96
C ALA A 154 -2.40 -13.61 -6.46
N ARG A 155 -3.65 -13.52 -6.89
CA ARG A 155 -4.10 -13.85 -8.25
C ARG A 155 -5.14 -12.87 -8.77
N TRP A 156 -5.28 -12.85 -10.09
CA TRP A 156 -6.41 -12.21 -10.74
C TRP A 156 -7.57 -13.18 -10.82
N GLU A 157 -8.69 -12.85 -10.20
CA GLU A 157 -9.95 -13.53 -10.43
C GLU A 157 -10.68 -12.82 -11.56
N ARG A 158 -11.04 -13.59 -12.59
CA ARG A 158 -11.72 -13.10 -13.78
C ARG A 158 -13.06 -13.79 -13.89
N ARG A 159 -14.11 -13.02 -14.19
CA ARG A 159 -15.44 -13.55 -14.48
C ARG A 159 -15.91 -12.98 -15.80
N TYR A 160 -16.59 -13.81 -16.58
CA TYR A 160 -17.05 -13.49 -17.91
C TYR A 160 -18.55 -13.68 -17.97
N PHE A 161 -19.25 -12.66 -18.45
CA PHE A 161 -20.70 -12.67 -18.59
C PHE A 161 -21.05 -12.44 -20.06
N GLU A 162 -22.10 -13.10 -20.52
CA GLU A 162 -22.76 -12.68 -21.76
C GLU A 162 -23.40 -11.31 -21.52
N SER A 163 -23.38 -10.47 -22.54
CA SER A 163 -23.98 -9.15 -22.46
C SER A 163 -24.65 -8.78 -23.79
N ASN A 164 -25.43 -7.71 -23.78
CA ASN A 164 -25.98 -7.12 -25.00
C ASN A 164 -25.09 -5.96 -25.49
N LYS A 165 -25.44 -5.39 -26.66
CA LYS A 165 -24.75 -4.22 -27.23
C LYS A 165 -24.69 -2.99 -26.31
N HIS A 166 -25.52 -2.95 -25.26
CA HIS A 166 -25.57 -1.86 -24.27
C HIS A 166 -24.74 -2.16 -23.01
N GLY A 167 -24.21 -3.38 -22.87
CA GLY A 167 -23.37 -3.78 -21.74
C GLY A 167 -24.16 -4.33 -20.55
N ASN A 168 -25.47 -4.57 -20.71
CA ASN A 168 -26.27 -5.21 -19.68
C ASN A 168 -25.85 -6.69 -19.59
N GLN A 169 -25.48 -7.11 -18.39
CA GLN A 169 -25.08 -8.49 -18.10
C GLN A 169 -26.31 -9.39 -18.13
N ALA A 170 -26.17 -10.56 -18.76
CA ALA A 170 -27.14 -11.65 -18.69
C ALA A 170 -26.63 -12.69 -17.69
N GLY A 171 -26.14 -13.84 -18.17
CA GLY A 171 -25.58 -14.92 -17.36
C GLY A 171 -24.07 -15.10 -17.53
N SER A 172 -23.48 -16.00 -16.73
CA SER A 172 -22.09 -16.43 -16.91
C SER A 172 -21.86 -16.95 -18.32
N ALA A 173 -20.81 -16.48 -18.98
CA ALA A 173 -20.45 -16.91 -20.32
C ALA A 173 -19.62 -18.19 -20.27
N TYR A 174 -19.92 -19.15 -21.16
CA TYR A 174 -18.97 -20.19 -21.50
C TYR A 174 -17.90 -19.61 -22.45
N VAL A 175 -16.63 -19.73 -22.07
CA VAL A 175 -15.50 -19.16 -22.80
C VAL A 175 -14.50 -20.28 -23.09
N ASP A 176 -14.25 -20.55 -24.36
CA ASP A 176 -13.20 -21.49 -24.76
C ASP A 176 -11.79 -20.90 -24.56
N SER A 177 -10.76 -21.75 -24.63
CA SER A 177 -9.38 -21.34 -24.36
C SER A 177 -8.86 -20.24 -25.31
N MET A 178 -9.37 -20.17 -26.54
CA MET A 178 -8.92 -19.15 -27.50
C MET A 178 -9.50 -17.78 -27.13
N LYS A 179 -10.80 -17.72 -26.82
CA LYS A 179 -11.46 -16.48 -26.37
C LYS A 179 -10.92 -16.04 -25.02
N GLU A 180 -10.66 -16.96 -24.11
CA GLU A 180 -10.08 -16.66 -22.80
C GLU A 180 -8.72 -15.96 -22.92
N ARG A 181 -7.81 -16.47 -23.76
CA ARG A 181 -6.52 -15.80 -24.02
C ARG A 181 -6.68 -14.38 -24.54
N GLN A 182 -7.67 -14.14 -25.40
CA GLN A 182 -7.97 -12.80 -25.90
C GLN A 182 -8.53 -11.89 -24.80
N PHE A 183 -9.44 -12.39 -23.97
CA PHE A 183 -9.99 -11.65 -22.83
C PHE A 183 -8.89 -11.26 -21.83
N ILE A 184 -7.99 -12.17 -21.49
CA ILE A 184 -6.83 -11.89 -20.63
C ILE A 184 -5.97 -10.77 -21.23
N ARG A 185 -5.68 -10.82 -22.54
CA ARG A 185 -4.91 -9.77 -23.23
C ARG A 185 -5.60 -8.41 -23.16
N LEU A 186 -6.92 -8.37 -23.33
CA LEU A 186 -7.71 -7.14 -23.28
C LEU A 186 -7.80 -6.57 -21.84
N LEU A 187 -7.96 -7.44 -20.85
CA LEU A 187 -7.98 -7.08 -19.43
C LEU A 187 -6.62 -6.61 -18.92
N GLY A 188 -5.51 -7.06 -19.52
CA GLY A 188 -4.16 -6.73 -19.06
C GLY A 188 -3.88 -5.23 -18.94
N GLY A 189 -4.52 -4.38 -19.74
CA GLY A 189 -4.43 -2.92 -19.60
C GLY A 189 -5.13 -2.36 -18.35
N GLN A 190 -6.28 -2.95 -17.96
CA GLN A 190 -6.96 -2.62 -16.71
C GLN A 190 -6.22 -3.24 -15.52
N GLU A 191 -5.83 -4.50 -15.60
CA GLU A 191 -5.10 -5.21 -14.54
C GLU A 191 -3.81 -4.47 -14.16
N ARG A 192 -3.05 -3.95 -15.13
CA ARG A 192 -1.87 -3.10 -14.83
C ARG A 192 -2.17 -1.80 -14.10
N LYS A 193 -3.38 -1.25 -14.27
CA LYS A 193 -3.83 -0.03 -13.56
C LYS A 193 -4.36 -0.34 -12.16
N LEU A 194 -4.96 -1.52 -12.01
CA LEU A 194 -5.59 -1.99 -10.77
C LEU A 194 -4.58 -2.68 -9.84
N PHE A 195 -3.47 -3.17 -10.38
CA PHE A 195 -2.36 -3.70 -9.60
C PHE A 195 -1.75 -2.59 -8.76
N SER A 196 -2.00 -2.60 -7.46
CA SER A 196 -1.19 -1.83 -6.53
C SER A 196 0.21 -2.43 -6.56
N LYS A 197 1.17 -1.64 -7.06
CA LYS A 197 2.59 -1.83 -6.75
C LYS A 197 2.71 -2.02 -5.23
N SER A 198 3.68 -2.82 -4.81
CA SER A 198 4.09 -3.03 -3.42
C SER A 198 3.63 -1.94 -2.46
N ARG A 199 2.99 -2.33 -1.36
CA ARG A 199 2.57 -1.39 -0.32
C ARG A 199 3.79 -0.96 0.46
N LEU A 200 3.98 0.33 0.71
CA LEU A 200 5.06 0.76 1.58
C LEU A 200 4.78 0.33 3.02
N SER A 201 5.82 -0.01 3.76
CA SER A 201 5.76 -0.32 5.18
C SER A 201 6.86 0.37 5.98
N VAL A 202 6.62 0.45 7.28
CA VAL A 202 7.58 0.90 8.28
C VAL A 202 7.56 -0.10 9.42
N THR A 203 8.75 -0.49 9.89
CA THR A 203 8.91 -1.32 11.09
C THR A 203 9.65 -0.53 12.16
N ILE A 204 9.13 -0.56 13.39
CA ILE A 204 9.84 -0.06 14.57
C ILE A 204 9.92 -1.19 15.59
N ASN A 205 11.12 -1.48 16.07
CA ASN A 205 11.36 -2.35 17.21
C ASN A 205 12.06 -1.55 18.32
N THR A 206 11.46 -1.50 19.50
CA THR A 206 12.01 -0.80 20.66
C THR A 206 11.84 -1.57 21.96
N SER A 207 12.65 -1.20 22.95
CA SER A 207 12.45 -1.59 24.34
C SER A 207 12.68 -0.42 25.28
N VAL A 208 12.05 -0.45 26.45
CA VAL A 208 12.24 0.54 27.51
C VAL A 208 12.94 -0.10 28.69
N VAL A 209 14.05 0.50 29.10
CA VAL A 209 14.89 0.06 30.22
C VAL A 209 14.88 1.09 31.33
N LEU A 210 14.66 0.65 32.57
CA LEU A 210 14.78 1.53 33.73
C LEU A 210 16.22 1.90 34.00
N VAL A 211 16.51 3.19 34.19
CA VAL A 211 17.87 3.67 34.47
C VAL A 211 18.37 3.20 35.83
N SER A 212 17.48 3.20 36.83
CA SER A 212 17.78 2.84 38.22
C SER A 212 18.25 1.40 38.37
N THR A 213 17.65 0.47 37.62
CA THR A 213 17.89 -0.99 37.76
C THR A 213 18.57 -1.63 36.56
N GLY A 214 18.58 -0.97 35.39
CA GLY A 214 19.03 -1.55 34.13
C GLY A 214 18.11 -2.63 33.55
N LYS A 215 16.91 -2.83 34.11
CA LYS A 215 15.98 -3.87 33.65
C LYS A 215 15.08 -3.35 32.54
N ALA A 216 14.93 -4.12 31.46
CA ALA A 216 13.90 -3.89 30.45
C ALA A 216 12.52 -4.21 31.03
N VAL A 217 11.57 -3.31 30.81
CA VAL A 217 10.22 -3.39 31.42
C VAL A 217 9.09 -3.41 30.41
N TRP A 218 9.36 -2.98 29.17
CA TRP A 218 8.38 -2.87 28.08
C TRP A 218 9.07 -3.03 26.73
N PHE A 219 8.41 -3.71 25.79
CA PHE A 219 8.89 -4.03 24.46
C PHE A 219 7.78 -3.75 23.45
N TYR A 220 8.17 -3.29 22.27
CA TYR A 220 7.25 -2.95 21.21
C TYR A 220 7.84 -3.30 19.86
N GLU A 221 7.05 -4.00 19.05
CA GLU A 221 7.36 -4.24 17.65
C GLU A 221 6.11 -4.04 16.80
N TRP A 222 6.23 -3.24 15.74
CA TRP A 222 5.15 -3.13 14.77
C TRP A 222 5.69 -2.89 13.36
N THR A 223 5.22 -3.72 12.42
CA THR A 223 5.37 -3.50 10.98
C THR A 223 4.04 -2.96 10.43
N HIS A 224 3.96 -1.64 10.24
CA HIS A 224 2.78 -0.99 9.71
C HIS A 224 2.91 -0.75 8.20
N ALA A 225 1.94 -1.23 7.42
CA ALA A 225 1.91 -1.09 5.97
C ALA A 225 0.73 -0.22 5.52
N GLU A 226 0.90 0.55 4.45
CA GLU A 226 -0.16 1.40 3.88
C GLU A 226 -1.49 0.68 3.77
N LYS A 227 -2.60 1.26 4.23
CA LYS A 227 -3.92 0.63 4.07
C LYS A 227 -4.18 0.25 2.60
N LYS A 228 -4.71 -0.95 2.39
CA LYS A 228 -5.09 -1.42 1.05
C LYS A 228 -6.08 -0.42 0.45
N GLN A 229 -5.75 0.18 -0.70
CA GLN A 229 -6.78 0.86 -1.48
C GLN A 229 -7.83 -0.19 -1.86
N VAL A 230 -9.08 0.11 -1.51
CA VAL A 230 -10.26 -0.75 -1.69
C VAL A 230 -10.23 -1.42 -3.05
N GLN A 231 -10.50 -2.74 -3.07
CA GLN A 231 -10.64 -3.59 -4.26
C GLN A 231 -11.23 -2.83 -5.45
N THR A 232 -10.37 -2.39 -6.36
CA THR A 232 -10.84 -1.81 -7.61
C THR A 232 -11.15 -2.95 -8.56
N LYS A 233 -12.45 -3.24 -8.73
CA LYS A 233 -12.94 -4.13 -9.79
C LYS A 233 -12.79 -3.44 -11.13
N GLY A 234 -12.14 -4.10 -12.08
CA GLY A 234 -12.10 -3.67 -13.47
C GLY A 234 -13.27 -4.26 -14.24
N ASN A 235 -13.98 -3.44 -15.00
CA ASN A 235 -15.03 -3.88 -15.91
C ASN A 235 -14.65 -3.50 -17.34
N LEU A 236 -14.76 -4.45 -18.27
CA LEU A 236 -14.51 -4.24 -19.69
C LEU A 236 -15.62 -4.87 -20.52
N HIS A 237 -16.24 -4.08 -21.39
CA HIS A 237 -17.19 -4.57 -22.38
C HIS A 237 -16.41 -4.91 -23.68
N VAL A 238 -16.61 -6.12 -24.19
CA VAL A 238 -15.95 -6.66 -25.38
C VAL A 238 -16.98 -7.11 -26.41
N ILE A 239 -16.68 -6.88 -27.69
CA ILE A 239 -17.40 -7.45 -28.84
C ILE A 239 -16.51 -8.46 -29.53
N CYS A 240 -17.07 -9.64 -29.84
CA CYS A 240 -16.40 -10.70 -30.56
C CYS A 240 -17.11 -10.97 -31.89
N GLU A 241 -16.36 -10.89 -32.98
CA GLU A 241 -16.80 -11.18 -34.34
C GLU A 241 -16.00 -12.38 -34.84
N LYS A 242 -16.68 -13.51 -35.07
CA LYS A 242 -16.04 -14.81 -35.37
C LYS A 242 -15.04 -15.19 -34.25
N ASP A 243 -13.75 -15.21 -34.56
CA ASP A 243 -12.66 -15.63 -33.66
C ASP A 243 -11.85 -14.45 -33.11
N TYR A 244 -12.29 -13.20 -33.34
CA TYR A 244 -11.57 -12.02 -32.88
C TYR A 244 -12.41 -11.16 -31.94
N CYS A 245 -11.83 -10.81 -30.80
CA CYS A 245 -12.45 -10.00 -29.76
C CYS A 245 -11.73 -8.67 -29.55
N ARG A 246 -12.49 -7.59 -29.39
CA ARG A 246 -11.98 -6.23 -29.16
C ARG A 246 -12.86 -5.47 -28.16
N PRO A 247 -12.35 -4.42 -27.49
CA PRO A 247 -13.19 -3.59 -26.63
C PRO A 247 -14.38 -3.05 -27.42
N ALA A 248 -15.58 -3.18 -26.86
CA ALA A 248 -16.76 -2.55 -27.44
C ALA A 248 -16.60 -1.03 -27.30
N PRO A 249 -16.95 -0.24 -28.33
CA PRO A 249 -16.96 1.21 -28.21
C PRO A 249 -17.89 1.59 -27.04
N LYS A 250 -17.43 2.48 -26.16
CA LYS A 250 -18.29 3.04 -25.13
C LYS A 250 -19.45 3.73 -25.85
N LEU A 251 -20.68 3.34 -25.55
CA LEU A 251 -21.83 4.17 -25.89
C LEU A 251 -21.64 5.47 -25.11
N VAL A 252 -21.21 6.51 -25.83
CA VAL A 252 -21.20 7.86 -25.28
C VAL A 252 -22.67 8.18 -25.05
N ASP A 253 -23.10 8.22 -23.79
CA ASP A 253 -24.29 9.00 -23.46
C ASP A 253 -24.01 10.40 -23.97
N SER A 254 -24.67 10.78 -25.05
CA SER A 254 -24.57 12.11 -25.64
C SER A 254 -25.34 13.09 -24.77
N GLN A 255 -24.94 13.26 -23.51
CA GLN A 255 -25.15 14.51 -22.80
C GLN A 255 -23.90 15.35 -23.00
N ARG A 256 -23.87 16.00 -24.17
CA ARG A 256 -22.97 17.09 -24.49
C ARG A 256 -23.38 18.27 -23.60
N ALA A 257 -22.94 18.27 -22.35
CA ALA A 257 -22.90 19.50 -21.56
C ALA A 257 -21.82 20.37 -22.20
N THR A 258 -22.22 21.28 -23.08
CA THR A 258 -21.41 22.43 -23.48
C THR A 258 -21.27 23.35 -22.28
N HIS A 259 -20.36 23.01 -21.37
CA HIS A 259 -19.78 23.99 -20.47
C HIS A 259 -18.43 24.39 -21.07
N LEU A 260 -18.39 25.57 -21.68
CA LEU A 260 -17.16 26.33 -21.87
C LEU A 260 -16.61 26.64 -20.48
N SER A 261 -15.67 25.82 -19.99
CA SER A 261 -14.85 26.19 -18.85
C SER A 261 -13.72 27.08 -19.35
N SER A 262 -13.86 28.38 -19.12
CA SER A 262 -12.72 29.30 -19.06
C SER A 262 -11.82 28.85 -17.91
N GLY A 263 -10.58 28.45 -18.22
CA GLY A 263 -9.56 28.09 -17.24
C GLY A 263 -8.42 29.09 -17.31
N ASN A 264 -8.24 29.87 -16.25
CA ASN A 264 -6.99 30.59 -16.01
C ASN A 264 -5.87 29.57 -15.87
N SER A 265 -4.85 29.69 -16.71
CA SER A 265 -3.59 28.98 -16.57
C SER A 265 -2.80 29.58 -15.41
N GLU A 266 -3.15 29.23 -14.17
CA GLU A 266 -2.16 29.22 -13.11
C GLU A 266 -1.34 27.94 -13.29
N ALA A 267 -0.12 28.13 -13.80
CA ALA A 267 0.88 27.07 -13.87
C ALA A 267 1.29 26.67 -12.44
N LEU A 268 0.47 25.83 -11.79
CA LEU A 268 0.89 25.09 -10.59
C LEU A 268 1.86 23.99 -11.04
N SER A 269 3.14 24.35 -11.06
CA SER A 269 4.24 23.41 -11.10
C SER A 269 4.26 22.60 -9.80
N THR A 270 3.52 21.51 -9.77
CA THR A 270 3.70 20.44 -8.78
C THR A 270 3.97 19.13 -9.50
N GLN A 271 5.10 19.05 -10.20
CA GLN A 271 5.72 17.75 -10.43
C GLN A 271 6.32 17.26 -9.10
N LYS A 272 5.45 16.75 -8.20
CA LYS A 272 5.92 15.94 -7.07
C LYS A 272 6.58 14.70 -7.66
N THR A 273 7.91 14.64 -7.62
CA THR A 273 8.65 13.48 -8.12
C THR A 273 8.18 12.22 -7.36
N PRO A 274 8.16 11.03 -8.00
CA PRO A 274 7.76 9.78 -7.34
C PRO A 274 8.51 9.52 -6.02
N HIS A 275 9.78 9.94 -5.95
CA HIS A 275 10.61 9.87 -4.74
C HIS A 275 10.04 10.73 -3.59
N SER A 276 9.57 11.96 -3.88
CA SER A 276 8.95 12.83 -2.87
C SER A 276 7.66 12.25 -2.31
N GLN A 277 6.86 11.57 -3.14
CA GLN A 277 5.62 10.92 -2.72
C GLN A 277 5.88 9.71 -1.82
N ARG A 278 6.81 8.83 -2.20
CA ARG A 278 7.21 7.68 -1.38
C ARG A 278 7.74 8.11 -0.01
N ARG A 279 8.60 9.14 0.03
CA ARG A 279 9.12 9.69 1.29
C ARG A 279 7.99 10.23 2.18
N ALA A 280 7.05 10.98 1.61
CA ALA A 280 5.91 11.50 2.36
C ALA A 280 5.04 10.39 2.97
N ILE A 281 4.83 9.29 2.24
CA ILE A 281 4.11 8.12 2.73
C ILE A 281 4.87 7.46 3.89
N HIS A 282 6.16 7.17 3.73
CA HIS A 282 6.95 6.59 4.83
C HIS A 282 6.96 7.49 6.08
N THR A 283 7.08 8.81 5.91
CA THR A 283 6.99 9.75 7.03
C THR A 283 5.62 9.69 7.71
N ARG A 284 4.53 9.55 6.96
CA ARG A 284 3.19 9.38 7.52
C ARG A 284 3.08 8.07 8.32
N LEU A 285 3.48 6.94 7.73
CA LEU A 285 3.45 5.64 8.40
C LEU A 285 4.32 5.62 9.66
N MET A 286 5.52 6.18 9.59
CA MET A 286 6.43 6.31 10.74
C MET A 286 5.77 7.07 11.89
N LYS A 287 5.07 8.19 11.60
CA LYS A 287 4.31 8.94 12.61
C LYS A 287 3.17 8.12 13.21
N GLU A 288 2.48 7.32 12.40
CA GLU A 288 1.40 6.45 12.87
C GLU A 288 1.95 5.39 13.84
N VAL A 289 3.06 4.73 13.51
CA VAL A 289 3.73 3.75 14.39
C VAL A 289 4.24 4.38 15.68
N ILE A 290 4.91 5.54 15.60
CA ILE A 290 5.42 6.24 16.78
C ILE A 290 4.28 6.66 17.71
N ASN A 291 3.18 7.20 17.17
CA ASN A 291 2.04 7.59 17.99
C ASN A 291 1.40 6.37 18.68
N ASP A 292 1.25 5.24 17.98
CA ASP A 292 0.74 4.01 18.58
C ASP A 292 1.66 3.49 19.69
N MET A 293 2.97 3.40 19.42
CA MET A 293 4.00 3.00 20.38
C MET A 293 3.94 3.82 21.67
N VAL A 294 3.99 5.15 21.56
CA VAL A 294 3.98 6.04 22.72
C VAL A 294 2.64 6.01 23.44
N ASN A 295 1.52 5.91 22.70
CA ASN A 295 0.19 5.78 23.31
C ASN A 295 0.05 4.48 24.12
N LYS A 296 0.49 3.35 23.57
CA LYS A 296 0.45 2.06 24.28
C LYS A 296 1.35 2.05 25.50
N PHE A 297 2.52 2.66 25.41
CA PHE A 297 3.37 2.89 26.58
C PHE A 297 2.67 3.77 27.62
N SER A 298 2.17 4.94 27.23
CA SER A 298 1.59 5.92 28.17
C SER A 298 0.32 5.41 28.86
N SER A 299 -0.47 4.57 28.18
CA SER A 299 -1.69 3.98 28.71
C SER A 299 -1.47 2.69 29.50
N GLY A 300 -0.25 2.13 29.48
CA GLY A 300 0.06 0.87 30.14
C GLY A 300 -0.61 -0.35 29.49
N THR A 301 -1.04 -0.25 28.22
CA THR A 301 -1.64 -1.35 27.48
C THR A 301 -0.57 -2.23 26.84
N ALA A 302 -0.74 -3.54 26.97
CA ALA A 302 -0.13 -4.52 26.08
C ALA A 302 -1.11 -4.77 24.92
#